data_AF-A0A4X1SR34-F1
#
_entry.id   AF-A0A4X1SR34-F1
#
_cell.length_a   1.000
_cell.length_b   1.000
_cell.length_c   1.000
_cell.angle_alpha   90.00
_cell.angle_beta   90.00
_cell.angle_gamma   90.00
#
_symmetry.space_group_name_H-M   'P 1'
#
loop_
_entity.id
_entity.type
_entity.pdbx_description
1 polymer ?
#
loop_
_entity_poly.entity_id
_entity_poly.type
_entity_poly.pdbx_seq_one_letter_code
_entity_poly.pdbx_strand_id
1 'polypeptide(L)'
;LFPSPSERTRGNMDRHHYEMFTKFGDDGFLIHLDNARGFGRHSQDEISILSPLSQCCRIKRKTLLHLQLLAQADYRLSDVMRESLLEDQLTPVLTEPHLLALDRRLQTILRTVEQCVEAHGEQSVVAGGPEEQPAPDSGRANLAS
;
A
#
# COMPACT_ATOMS: atom_id res chain seq x y z
N LEU A 1 -19.39 12.76 21.40
CA LEU A 1 -19.39 11.29 21.53
C LEU A 1 -17.94 10.83 21.57
N PHE A 2 -17.46 10.33 22.72
CA PHE A 2 -16.17 9.64 22.77
C PHE A 2 -16.38 8.24 22.17
N PRO A 3 -15.54 7.80 21.22
CA PRO A 3 -15.65 6.45 20.68
C PRO A 3 -15.39 5.42 21.79
N SER A 4 -16.12 4.32 21.70
CA SER A 4 -16.05 3.19 22.62
C SER A 4 -14.62 2.62 22.73
N PRO A 5 -14.22 2.01 23.86
CA PRO A 5 -12.90 1.37 23.99
C PRO A 5 -12.60 0.32 22.90
N SER A 6 -13.65 -0.26 22.29
CA SER A 6 -13.60 -1.17 21.15
C SER A 6 -13.23 -0.53 19.80
N GLU A 7 -13.27 0.80 19.69
CA GLU A 7 -12.97 1.59 18.49
C GLU A 7 -11.57 2.23 18.51
N ARG A 8 -10.75 1.91 19.51
CA ARG A 8 -9.36 2.39 19.60
C ARG A 8 -8.50 1.73 18.51
N THR A 9 -8.53 2.37 17.34
CA THR A 9 -7.62 2.38 16.17
C THR A 9 -6.96 1.06 15.78
N ARG A 10 -7.67 0.32 14.94
CA ARG A 10 -7.26 -0.94 14.35
C ARG A 10 -6.74 -0.64 12.94
N GLY A 11 -5.44 -0.40 12.78
CA GLY A 11 -4.89 0.14 11.52
C GLY A 11 -5.45 1.53 11.14
N ASN A 12 -4.91 2.17 10.11
CA ASN A 12 -5.44 3.47 9.66
C ASN A 12 -6.65 3.29 8.74
N MET A 13 -7.83 3.06 9.33
CA MET A 13 -9.12 2.96 8.62
C MET A 13 -9.69 4.32 8.18
N ASP A 14 -9.08 5.44 8.57
CA ASP A 14 -9.63 6.79 8.41
C ASP A 14 -9.24 7.44 7.06
N ARG A 15 -8.96 6.61 6.05
CA ARG A 15 -8.53 7.01 4.71
C ARG A 15 -9.74 7.36 3.83
N HIS A 16 -10.47 8.41 4.19
CA HIS A 16 -11.66 8.84 3.46
C HIS A 16 -11.40 9.99 2.47
N HIS A 17 -10.22 10.62 2.52
CA HIS A 17 -9.76 11.60 1.54
C HIS A 17 -8.32 11.31 1.12
N TYR A 18 -7.97 11.71 -0.10
CA TYR A 18 -6.60 11.73 -0.58
C TYR A 18 -6.25 13.13 -1.10
N GLU A 19 -5.01 13.53 -0.90
CA GLU A 19 -4.47 14.78 -1.43
C GLU A 19 -3.48 14.47 -2.54
N MET A 20 -3.43 15.36 -3.55
CA MET A 20 -2.50 15.27 -4.68
C MET A 20 -1.86 16.63 -4.93
N PHE A 21 -0.64 16.62 -5.47
CA PHE A 21 -0.04 17.84 -5.99
C PHE A 21 -0.73 18.30 -7.27
N THR A 22 -1.59 19.32 -7.15
CA THR A 22 -2.39 19.87 -8.25
C THR A 22 -1.56 20.46 -9.39
N LYS A 23 -0.29 20.80 -9.13
CA LYS A 23 0.64 21.36 -10.12
C LYS A 23 0.91 20.41 -11.31
N PHE A 24 0.72 19.11 -11.13
CA PHE A 24 0.99 18.09 -12.13
C PHE A 24 -0.28 17.44 -12.70
N GLY A 25 -1.47 18.00 -12.41
CA GLY A 25 -2.74 17.44 -12.89
C GLY A 25 -2.94 15.99 -12.45
N ASP A 26 -3.39 15.15 -13.39
CA ASP A 26 -3.69 13.72 -13.15
C ASP A 26 -2.42 12.85 -13.00
N ASP A 27 -1.25 13.38 -13.36
CA ASP A 27 0.05 12.72 -13.18
C ASP A 27 0.66 12.99 -11.79
N GLY A 28 -0.07 13.70 -10.94
CA GLY A 28 0.29 13.93 -9.54
C GLY A 28 0.38 12.62 -8.75
N PHE A 29 1.19 12.62 -7.69
CA PHE A 29 1.25 11.51 -6.75
C PHE A 29 0.41 11.79 -5.50
N LEU A 30 -0.11 10.72 -4.90
CA LEU A 30 -0.87 10.80 -3.65
C LEU A 30 0.06 11.17 -2.49
N ILE A 31 -0.40 12.10 -1.65
CA ILE A 31 0.29 12.48 -0.42
C ILE A 31 -0.23 11.61 0.73
N HIS A 32 0.69 10.90 1.41
CA HIS A 32 0.35 10.02 2.54
C HIS A 32 0.25 10.81 3.88
N LEU A 33 -0.84 11.55 4.09
CA LEU A 33 -1.10 12.32 5.33
C LEU A 33 -1.92 11.55 6.38
N ASP A 34 -2.26 12.17 7.51
CA ASP A 34 -3.20 11.65 8.52
C ASP A 34 -2.95 10.21 9.00
N ASN A 35 -1.69 9.94 9.39
CA ASN A 35 -1.23 8.61 9.81
C ASN A 35 -1.43 8.29 11.31
N ALA A 36 -1.87 9.27 12.11
CA ALA A 36 -1.90 9.18 13.57
C ALA A 36 -2.78 8.02 14.11
N ARG A 37 -3.75 7.56 13.31
CA ARG A 37 -4.66 6.46 13.67
C ARG A 37 -4.13 5.06 13.30
N GLY A 38 -2.88 4.95 12.81
CA GLY A 38 -2.33 3.69 12.30
C GLY A 38 -1.94 2.63 13.32
N PHE A 39 -1.45 3.02 14.50
CA PHE A 39 -0.79 2.11 15.47
C PHE A 39 -1.54 1.96 16.80
N GLY A 40 -2.88 1.86 16.77
CA GLY A 40 -3.67 1.70 18.00
C GLY A 40 -3.77 0.28 18.54
N ARG A 41 -3.63 -0.75 17.68
CA ARG A 41 -3.63 -2.17 18.05
C ARG A 41 -2.59 -2.96 17.28
N HIS A 42 -1.82 -3.77 18.01
CA HIS A 42 -0.86 -4.72 17.45
C HIS A 42 -1.37 -6.17 17.45
N SER A 43 -2.30 -6.51 18.33
CA SER A 43 -2.81 -7.89 18.53
C SER A 43 -3.89 -8.29 17.53
N GLN A 44 -4.46 -7.32 16.82
CA GLN A 44 -5.53 -7.53 15.85
C GLN A 44 -5.15 -6.87 14.53
N ASP A 45 -5.43 -7.58 13.43
CA ASP A 45 -5.23 -7.10 12.07
C ASP A 45 -6.58 -6.86 11.40
N GLU A 46 -6.78 -5.66 10.85
CA GLU A 46 -7.99 -5.34 10.10
C GLU A 46 -7.83 -5.70 8.64
N ILE A 47 -8.36 -6.86 8.27
CA ILE A 47 -8.29 -7.38 6.90
C ILE A 47 -9.11 -6.51 5.93
N SER A 48 -10.14 -5.81 6.41
CA SER A 48 -10.96 -4.90 5.59
C SER A 48 -10.16 -3.78 4.94
N ILE A 49 -9.02 -3.36 5.51
CA ILE A 49 -8.10 -2.40 4.88
C ILE A 49 -7.56 -2.92 3.54
N LEU A 50 -7.39 -4.25 3.44
CA LEU A 50 -6.90 -4.91 2.21
C LEU A 50 -8.01 -5.12 1.17
N SER A 51 -9.25 -4.73 1.46
CA SER A 51 -10.38 -4.89 0.53
C SER A 51 -10.08 -4.38 -0.88
N PRO A 52 -9.51 -3.16 -1.08
CA PRO A 52 -9.16 -2.68 -2.42
C PRO A 52 -8.16 -3.59 -3.14
N LEU A 53 -7.18 -4.15 -2.43
CA LEU A 53 -6.21 -5.07 -3.03
C LEU A 53 -6.87 -6.37 -3.47
N SER A 54 -7.71 -6.96 -2.61
CA SER A 54 -8.43 -8.21 -2.94
C SER A 54 -9.51 -8.04 -4.01
N GLN A 55 -10.09 -6.85 -4.15
CA GLN A 55 -11.16 -6.56 -5.11
C GLN A 55 -10.61 -6.14 -6.47
N CYS A 56 -9.61 -5.25 -6.49
CA CYS A 56 -9.01 -4.80 -7.74
C CYS A 56 -7.97 -5.78 -8.27
N CYS A 57 -7.30 -6.53 -7.39
CA CYS A 57 -6.18 -7.41 -7.72
C CYS A 57 -5.13 -6.74 -8.62
N ARG A 58 -4.74 -5.50 -8.30
CA ARG A 58 -3.67 -4.77 -9.02
C ARG A 58 -2.62 -4.23 -8.05
N ILE A 59 -1.35 -4.41 -8.40
CA ILE A 59 -0.21 -3.89 -7.66
C ILE A 59 0.91 -3.45 -8.61
N LYS A 60 1.63 -2.38 -8.27
CA LYS A 60 2.81 -1.95 -9.04
C LYS A 60 3.96 -2.94 -8.82
N ARG A 61 4.66 -3.34 -9.90
CA ARG A 61 5.82 -4.25 -9.85
C ARG A 61 6.87 -3.81 -8.83
N LYS A 62 7.22 -2.51 -8.83
CA LYS A 62 8.19 -1.95 -7.88
C LYS A 62 7.76 -2.15 -6.43
N THR A 63 6.48 -1.94 -6.14
CA THR A 63 5.92 -2.14 -4.79
C THR A 63 5.99 -3.62 -4.39
N LEU A 64 5.57 -4.53 -5.27
CA LEU A 64 5.61 -5.97 -4.99
C LEU A 64 7.04 -6.46 -4.68
N LEU A 65 8.02 -6.07 -5.50
CA LEU A 65 9.43 -6.44 -5.30
C LEU A 65 9.98 -5.93 -3.95
N HIS A 66 9.66 -4.67 -3.60
CA HIS A 66 10.06 -4.14 -2.29
C HIS A 66 9.40 -4.88 -1.12
N LEU A 67 8.12 -5.23 -1.23
CA LEU A 67 7.42 -6.00 -0.19
C LEU A 67 8.02 -7.40 -0.02
N GLN A 68 8.37 -8.06 -1.12
CA GLN A 68 9.05 -9.36 -1.10
C GLN A 68 10.44 -9.28 -0.45
N LEU A 69 11.21 -8.23 -0.75
CA LEU A 69 12.51 -7.99 -0.11
C LEU A 69 12.35 -7.81 1.41
N LEU A 70 11.41 -6.98 1.84
CA LEU A 70 11.15 -6.69 3.26
C LEU A 70 10.59 -7.89 4.05
N ALA A 71 10.18 -8.95 3.36
CA ALA A 71 9.75 -10.20 3.97
C ALA A 71 10.89 -11.21 4.18
N GLN A 72 12.08 -10.96 3.61
CA GLN A 72 13.25 -11.81 3.77
C GLN A 72 13.86 -11.65 5.17
N ALA A 73 14.48 -12.71 5.69
CA ALA A 73 15.07 -12.71 7.03
C ALA A 73 16.15 -11.62 7.22
N ASP A 74 16.92 -11.33 6.17
CA ASP A 74 18.02 -10.36 6.22
C ASP A 74 17.54 -8.89 6.16
N TYR A 75 16.29 -8.65 5.76
CA TYR A 75 15.72 -7.31 5.53
C TYR A 75 14.34 -7.14 6.16
N ARG A 76 14.05 -7.87 7.24
CA ARG A 76 12.73 -7.87 7.87
C ARG A 76 12.24 -6.45 8.14
N LEU A 77 10.98 -6.20 7.79
CA LEU A 77 10.36 -4.89 7.94
C LEU A 77 10.46 -4.36 9.38
N SER A 78 10.24 -5.20 10.39
CA SER A 78 10.40 -4.83 11.80
C SER A 78 11.81 -4.32 12.13
N ASP A 79 12.85 -4.98 11.61
CA ASP A 79 14.24 -4.62 11.86
C ASP A 79 14.62 -3.31 11.16
N VAL A 80 14.24 -3.17 9.89
CA VAL A 80 14.44 -1.93 9.12
C VAL A 80 13.72 -0.75 9.78
N MET A 81 12.47 -0.96 10.23
CA MET A 81 11.71 0.08 10.93
C MET A 81 12.29 0.41 12.29
N ARG A 82 12.80 -0.58 13.03
CA ARG A 82 13.45 -0.35 14.32
C ARG A 82 14.62 0.59 14.13
N GLU A 83 15.54 0.25 13.24
CA GLU A 83 16.75 1.04 12.94
C GLU A 83 16.40 2.46 12.47
N SER A 84 15.48 2.59 11.52
CA SER A 84 15.03 3.89 10.98
C SER A 84 14.48 4.84 12.05
N LEU A 85 13.84 4.29 13.09
CA LEU A 85 13.24 5.07 14.16
C LEU A 85 14.19 5.36 15.33
N LEU A 86 15.38 4.74 15.40
CA LEU A 86 16.30 4.88 16.54
C LEU A 86 16.83 6.30 16.73
N GLU A 87 16.99 7.05 15.64
CA GLU A 87 17.52 8.42 15.68
C GLU A 87 16.47 9.46 16.13
N ASP A 88 15.20 9.06 16.28
CA ASP A 88 14.15 9.96 16.75
C ASP A 88 14.30 10.23 18.26
N GLN A 89 14.12 11.48 18.66
CA GLN A 89 14.17 11.91 20.06
C GLN A 89 13.07 11.25 20.93
N LEU A 90 11.99 10.79 20.31
CA LEU A 90 10.88 10.09 20.97
C LEU A 90 11.11 8.57 21.05
N THR A 91 12.32 8.08 20.78
CA THR A 91 12.64 6.65 20.84
C THR A 91 12.34 6.04 22.22
N PRO A 92 11.64 4.88 22.29
CA PRO A 92 11.08 4.14 21.16
C PRO A 92 9.76 4.74 20.65
N VAL A 93 9.71 5.08 19.35
CA VAL A 93 8.50 5.61 18.69
C VAL A 93 7.41 4.53 18.55
N LEU A 94 7.80 3.29 18.25
CA LEU A 94 6.91 2.13 18.17
C LEU A 94 7.35 1.06 19.17
N THR A 95 6.38 0.38 19.79
CA THR A 95 6.67 -0.73 20.70
C THR A 95 6.96 -2.02 19.93
N GLU A 96 7.75 -2.92 20.53
CA GLU A 96 8.13 -4.19 19.91
C GLU A 96 6.93 -5.02 19.39
N PRO A 97 5.78 -5.11 20.10
CA PRO A 97 4.62 -5.80 19.55
C PRO A 97 4.06 -5.18 18.26
N HIS A 98 4.17 -3.86 18.08
CA HIS A 98 3.76 -3.20 16.83
C HIS A 98 4.73 -3.50 15.69
N LEU A 99 6.04 -3.56 15.96
CA LEU A 99 7.04 -3.95 14.97
C LEU A 99 6.78 -5.38 14.47
N LEU A 100 6.56 -6.33 15.38
CA LEU A 100 6.21 -7.71 15.00
C LEU A 100 4.86 -7.80 14.26
N ALA A 101 3.91 -6.92 14.57
CA ALA A 101 2.66 -6.84 13.84
C ALA A 101 2.85 -6.38 12.39
N LEU A 102 3.85 -5.53 12.09
CA LEU A 102 4.17 -5.13 10.71
C LEU A 102 4.59 -6.33 9.87
N ASP A 103 5.48 -7.19 10.39
CA ASP A 103 5.92 -8.40 9.68
C ASP A 103 4.74 -9.34 9.40
N ARG A 104 3.89 -9.58 10.41
CA ARG A 104 2.69 -10.42 10.25
C ARG A 104 1.74 -9.86 9.19
N ARG A 105 1.50 -8.55 9.20
CA ARG A 105 0.63 -7.86 8.23
C ARG A 105 1.22 -7.89 6.82
N LEU A 106 2.54 -7.74 6.69
CA LEU A 106 3.25 -7.87 5.41
C LEU A 106 3.03 -9.26 4.78
N GLN A 107 3.14 -10.32 5.58
CA GLN A 107 2.87 -11.68 5.11
C GLN A 107 1.42 -11.84 4.63
N THR A 108 0.45 -11.25 5.33
CA THR A 108 -0.95 -11.24 4.90
C THR A 108 -1.12 -10.52 3.55
N ILE A 109 -0.47 -9.38 3.36
CA ILE A 109 -0.50 -8.64 2.08
C ILE A 109 0.05 -9.50 0.95
N LEU A 110 1.22 -10.11 1.14
CA LEU A 110 1.85 -10.96 0.12
C LEU A 110 0.97 -12.16 -0.25
N ARG A 111 0.33 -12.80 0.74
CA ARG A 111 -0.64 -13.89 0.50
C ARG A 111 -1.86 -13.42 -0.30
N THR A 112 -2.39 -12.22 -0.01
CA THR A 112 -3.50 -11.66 -0.80
C THR A 112 -3.08 -11.42 -2.26
N VAL A 113 -1.84 -10.95 -2.50
CA VAL A 113 -1.32 -10.81 -3.87
C VAL A 113 -1.17 -12.17 -4.55
N GLU A 114 -0.63 -13.17 -3.85
CA GLU A 114 -0.48 -14.53 -4.37
C GLU A 114 -1.84 -15.11 -4.81
N GLN A 115 -2.87 -14.98 -3.97
CA GLN A 115 -4.24 -15.39 -4.31
C GLN A 115 -4.79 -14.67 -5.55
N CYS A 116 -4.53 -13.37 -5.69
CA CYS A 116 -4.89 -12.64 -6.90
C CYS A 116 -4.15 -13.18 -8.14
N VAL A 117 -2.85 -13.48 -8.01
CA VAL A 117 -2.02 -14.01 -9.11
C VAL A 117 -2.50 -15.40 -9.53
N GLU A 118 -2.85 -16.27 -8.57
CA GLU A 118 -3.43 -17.58 -8.85
C GLU A 118 -4.78 -17.47 -9.57
N ALA A 119 -5.63 -16.50 -9.21
CA ALA A 119 -6.95 -16.32 -9.79
C ALA A 119 -6.95 -15.63 -11.16
N HIS A 120 -6.05 -14.67 -11.39
CA HIS A 120 -6.10 -13.77 -12.55
C HIS A 120 -4.84 -13.78 -13.42
N GLY A 121 -3.77 -14.44 -12.99
CA GLY A 121 -2.48 -14.48 -13.66
C GLY A 121 -1.60 -13.27 -13.34
N GLU A 122 -0.27 -13.48 -13.28
CA GLU A 122 0.70 -12.45 -12.85
C GLU A 122 0.66 -11.18 -13.73
N GLN A 123 0.51 -11.34 -15.04
CA GLN A 123 0.51 -10.21 -15.98
C GLN A 123 -0.70 -9.27 -15.80
N SER A 124 -1.82 -9.80 -15.31
CA SER A 124 -3.03 -9.01 -15.01
C SER A 124 -2.89 -8.26 -13.68
N VAL A 125 -2.24 -8.91 -12.70
CA VAL A 125 -2.14 -8.40 -11.34
C VAL A 125 -0.98 -7.41 -11.17
N VAL A 126 0.16 -7.68 -11.80
CA VAL A 126 1.40 -6.92 -11.60
C VAL A 126 1.59 -5.90 -12.71
N ALA A 127 1.23 -4.64 -12.43
CA ALA A 127 1.43 -3.53 -13.35
C ALA A 127 2.92 -3.13 -13.43
N GLY A 128 3.51 -3.23 -14.63
CA GLY A 128 4.80 -2.62 -14.97
C GLY A 128 4.56 -1.31 -15.75
N GLY A 129 5.22 -0.21 -15.39
CA GLY A 129 5.18 1.04 -16.17
C GLY A 129 6.41 1.19 -17.08
N PRO A 130 6.43 2.14 -18.04
CA PRO A 130 5.59 3.35 -18.13
C PRO A 130 4.41 3.22 -19.10
N GLU A 131 3.50 4.20 -19.05
CA GLU A 131 2.29 4.38 -19.86
C GLU A 131 2.12 3.52 -21.11
N GLU A 132 0.98 2.84 -21.13
CA GLU A 132 0.27 2.41 -22.32
C GLU A 132 0.15 3.62 -23.26
N GLN A 133 0.92 3.63 -24.35
CA GLN A 133 0.78 4.63 -25.41
C GLN A 133 -0.71 4.69 -25.81
N PRO A 134 -1.36 5.86 -25.81
CA PRO A 134 -2.70 5.95 -26.38
C PRO A 134 -2.59 5.52 -27.84
N ALA A 135 -3.38 4.50 -28.20
CA ALA A 135 -3.41 3.94 -29.54
C ALA A 135 -3.51 5.05 -30.61
N PRO A 136 -2.83 4.94 -31.76
CA PRO A 136 -3.03 5.89 -32.83
C PRO A 136 -4.49 5.79 -33.30
N ASP A 137 -5.20 6.92 -33.22
CA ASP A 137 -6.57 7.06 -33.67
C ASP A 137 -6.66 6.67 -35.15
N SER A 138 -7.29 5.51 -35.41
CA SER A 138 -7.61 5.04 -36.74
C SER A 138 -8.85 5.77 -37.25
N GLY A 139 -8.73 7.08 -37.45
CA GLY A 139 -9.73 7.94 -38.05
C GLY A 139 -9.40 8.27 -39.50
N ARG A 140 -9.87 7.43 -40.44
CA ARG A 140 -9.97 7.79 -41.86
C ARG A 140 -10.79 9.09 -42.02
N ALA A 141 -10.19 10.09 -42.63
CA ALA A 141 -10.92 11.04 -43.47
C ALA A 141 -10.05 11.42 -44.67
N ASN A 142 -10.25 10.68 -45.77
CA ASN A 142 -10.04 11.22 -47.11
C ASN A 142 -10.83 12.53 -47.24
N LEU A 143 -10.26 13.57 -47.84
CA LEU A 143 -10.74 14.10 -49.12
C LEU A 143 -9.84 15.25 -49.60
N ALA A 144 -9.43 15.09 -50.86
CA ALA A 144 -8.66 16.01 -51.67
C ALA A 144 -9.46 17.27 -52.05
N SER A 145 -8.76 18.40 -52.17
CA SER A 145 -8.63 19.28 -53.37
C SER A 145 -8.29 20.69 -52.93
#